data_AF-A0A9W7L5R9-F1
#
_entry.id   AF-A0A9W7L5R9-F1
#
_cell.length_a   1.000
_cell.length_b   1.000
_cell.length_c   1.000
_cell.angle_alpha   90.00
_cell.angle_beta   90.00
_cell.angle_gamma   90.00
#
_symmetry.space_group_name_H-M   'P 1'
#
loop_
_entity.id
_entity.type
_entity.pdbx_description
1 polymer ?
#
loop_
_entity_poly.entity_id
_entity_poly.type
_entity_poly.pdbx_seq_one_letter_code
_entity_poly.pdbx_strand_id
1 'polypeptide(L)'
;MSTPLALKHAVGSGSPSPVASPKKFGAENDDYLPEVDVNQLRVWNSKRRKCCGYLMKKGGSSGAASLFGNRKNWQKRFFILEHRVGPNENYLLRYYARPDDSKPKGALPLDGAEVLEGMGRSKKGEKDFAFQLKVPGRKDVFDITAKDAKEKEMWIETLKYVVAVASNRGMLMRKKLGQEHAERDKANAEFFIDEEDLPPSPRRLREKGPGNPRMRFEIDCKSIPPASAPRARFVSNFQEDIGRCLFGSSNVGTSAVKVLSVQPAAGMDWLTVVDFDIVADFGDEGSKTALLQKLNNLVSNPNSDLYMGMVTCQADSTFEGILTAGSTDGKIDVPPTKRAIATPVPRVKSILSKYMHLDLPPGAHDSSKFHVYLSFEGSQRTLWVPSPRTLPRRSCVLWPYEVKDALGISGTVSDVWMNPTALNPSGVPTSLAAPLQFTPSSKHGGLSIIDTSLLRQGVTYVVSFDDRRLDCIDDLSDEQKEEIAETFAKYDVNGDGNISREECMIACKERTDAGLEAIDRQFEAALSSAGSDAERQQIMDQKEVHIQKVKESEVQLLAQLAKADVDGDGELSEQEFYLAEAWWMKSTLNPTKVSLF
;
A
#
# COMPACT_ATOMS: atom_id res chain seq x y z
N MET A 1 -57.94 52.11 -10.00
CA MET A 1 -58.69 50.99 -9.42
C MET A 1 -58.39 49.76 -10.26
N SER A 2 -57.42 48.94 -9.84
CA SER A 2 -57.05 47.71 -10.53
C SER A 2 -56.67 46.68 -9.47
N THR A 3 -57.46 45.62 -9.43
CA THR A 3 -57.36 44.47 -8.53
C THR A 3 -56.17 43.56 -8.91
N PRO A 4 -55.49 42.92 -7.95
CA PRO A 4 -54.43 41.96 -8.24
C PRO A 4 -55.00 40.54 -8.41
N LEU A 5 -54.47 39.82 -9.39
CA LEU A 5 -54.73 38.41 -9.67
C LEU A 5 -54.06 37.51 -8.63
N ALA A 6 -54.86 36.69 -7.95
CA ALA A 6 -54.41 35.64 -7.04
C ALA A 6 -54.08 34.35 -7.81
N LEU A 7 -52.81 33.91 -7.73
CA LEU A 7 -52.37 32.59 -8.21
C LEU A 7 -52.73 31.52 -7.15
N LYS A 8 -53.65 30.62 -7.48
CA LYS A 8 -53.94 29.41 -6.68
C LYS A 8 -52.95 28.31 -7.06
N HIS A 9 -52.06 27.94 -6.13
CA HIS A 9 -51.29 26.70 -6.23
C HIS A 9 -52.15 25.51 -5.79
N ALA A 10 -52.38 24.56 -6.70
CA ALA A 10 -52.96 23.27 -6.41
C ALA A 10 -51.90 22.35 -5.79
N VAL A 11 -52.12 21.93 -4.55
CA VAL A 11 -51.32 20.89 -3.88
C VAL A 11 -51.91 19.54 -4.27
N GLY A 12 -51.25 18.83 -5.19
CA GLY A 12 -51.58 17.46 -5.54
C GLY A 12 -51.01 16.49 -4.51
N SER A 13 -51.88 15.83 -3.75
CA SER A 13 -51.54 14.70 -2.88
C SER A 13 -51.33 13.44 -3.73
N GLY A 14 -50.08 13.21 -4.15
CA GLY A 14 -49.68 11.96 -4.81
C GLY A 14 -49.42 10.86 -3.78
N SER A 15 -50.21 9.79 -3.83
CA SER A 15 -50.00 8.55 -3.06
C SER A 15 -48.67 7.89 -3.45
N PRO A 16 -47.86 7.37 -2.50
CA PRO A 16 -46.63 6.67 -2.83
C PRO A 16 -46.91 5.36 -3.57
N SER A 17 -46.32 5.19 -4.76
CA SER A 17 -46.36 3.94 -5.51
C SER A 17 -45.63 2.82 -4.75
N PRO A 18 -46.11 1.56 -4.80
CA PRO A 18 -45.47 0.44 -4.13
C PRO A 18 -44.04 0.23 -4.66
N VAL A 19 -43.10 0.02 -3.72
CA VAL A 19 -41.69 -0.29 -4.00
C VAL A 19 -41.62 -1.51 -4.92
N ALA A 20 -41.14 -1.30 -6.15
CA ALA A 20 -41.01 -2.36 -7.14
C ALA A 20 -40.07 -3.46 -6.61
N SER A 21 -40.53 -4.70 -6.61
CA SER A 21 -39.67 -5.85 -6.30
C SER A 21 -38.49 -5.90 -7.30
N PRO A 22 -37.29 -6.29 -6.86
CA PRO A 22 -36.12 -6.35 -7.74
C PRO A 22 -36.43 -7.21 -8.97
N LYS A 23 -36.21 -6.64 -10.17
CA LYS A 23 -36.38 -7.35 -11.46
C LYS A 23 -35.57 -8.65 -11.40
N LYS A 24 -36.24 -9.80 -11.55
CA LYS A 24 -35.59 -11.09 -11.77
C LYS A 24 -34.90 -11.02 -13.14
N PHE A 25 -33.58 -10.84 -13.16
CA PHE A 25 -32.79 -11.02 -14.38
C PHE A 25 -32.79 -12.50 -14.77
N GLY A 26 -32.92 -12.79 -16.07
CA GLY A 26 -32.96 -14.15 -16.62
C GLY A 26 -31.68 -14.93 -16.31
N ALA A 27 -31.82 -16.24 -16.13
CA ALA A 27 -30.83 -17.16 -15.54
C ALA A 27 -29.59 -17.48 -16.40
N GLU A 28 -29.24 -16.66 -17.40
CA GLU A 28 -28.18 -17.02 -18.38
C GLU A 28 -26.83 -16.31 -18.19
N ASN A 29 -26.67 -15.44 -17.19
CA ASN A 29 -25.37 -14.83 -16.87
C ASN A 29 -25.10 -14.90 -15.35
N ASP A 30 -24.75 -16.10 -14.87
CA ASP A 30 -24.46 -16.39 -13.44
C ASP A 30 -23.20 -15.67 -12.90
N ASP A 31 -22.43 -14.99 -13.75
CA ASP A 31 -21.20 -14.27 -13.37
C ASP A 31 -21.42 -12.83 -12.89
N TYR A 32 -22.61 -12.26 -13.08
CA TYR A 32 -22.88 -10.88 -12.66
C TYR A 32 -23.32 -10.80 -11.21
N LEU A 33 -22.47 -10.19 -10.37
CA LEU A 33 -22.85 -9.84 -9.01
C LEU A 33 -23.82 -8.65 -9.01
N PRO A 34 -24.88 -8.67 -8.19
CA PRO A 34 -25.88 -7.61 -8.19
C PRO A 34 -25.27 -6.26 -7.74
N GLU A 35 -25.69 -5.21 -8.43
CA GLU A 35 -25.24 -3.84 -8.20
C GLU A 35 -26.36 -2.94 -7.69
N VAL A 36 -25.98 -1.92 -6.91
CA VAL A 36 -26.90 -0.90 -6.39
C VAL A 36 -27.23 0.10 -7.50
N ASP A 37 -28.50 0.20 -7.86
CA ASP A 37 -29.01 1.23 -8.77
C ASP A 37 -29.12 2.56 -8.02
N VAL A 38 -28.30 3.53 -8.44
CA VAL A 38 -28.22 4.86 -7.83
C VAL A 38 -29.57 5.59 -7.87
N ASN A 39 -30.43 5.31 -8.86
CA ASN A 39 -31.73 5.95 -8.99
C ASN A 39 -32.75 5.48 -7.93
N GLN A 40 -32.47 4.36 -7.25
CA GLN A 40 -33.31 3.83 -6.17
C GLN A 40 -32.88 4.36 -4.79
N LEU A 41 -31.76 5.08 -4.72
CA LEU A 41 -31.27 5.67 -3.46
C LEU A 41 -32.07 6.93 -3.13
N ARG A 42 -32.82 6.91 -2.03
CA ARG A 42 -33.57 8.08 -1.54
C ARG A 42 -32.66 9.13 -0.91
N VAL A 43 -31.56 8.69 -0.31
CA VAL A 43 -30.52 9.57 0.20
C VAL A 43 -29.47 9.77 -0.89
N TRP A 44 -29.45 10.96 -1.48
CA TRP A 44 -28.45 11.32 -2.48
C TRP A 44 -28.01 12.77 -2.32
N ASN A 45 -26.70 12.98 -2.26
CA ASN A 45 -26.11 14.30 -2.31
C ASN A 45 -25.59 14.56 -3.72
N SER A 46 -26.33 15.36 -4.49
CA SER A 46 -26.00 15.66 -5.89
C SER A 46 -24.64 16.35 -6.04
N LYS A 47 -24.26 17.23 -5.11
CA LYS A 47 -22.97 17.95 -5.15
C LYS A 47 -21.79 16.99 -5.00
N ARG A 48 -21.88 16.03 -4.07
CA ARG A 48 -20.82 15.05 -3.81
C ARG A 48 -20.94 13.78 -4.66
N ARG A 49 -22.01 13.64 -5.47
CA ARG A 49 -22.37 12.44 -6.24
C ARG A 49 -22.27 11.15 -5.41
N LYS A 50 -22.76 11.22 -4.16
CA LYS A 50 -22.67 10.13 -3.17
C LYS A 50 -23.95 10.05 -2.34
N CYS A 51 -24.29 8.86 -1.88
CA CYS A 51 -25.30 8.65 -0.84
C CYS A 51 -24.67 8.94 0.53
N CYS A 52 -24.85 10.16 1.04
CA CYS A 52 -24.24 10.61 2.28
C CYS A 52 -25.08 11.67 3.02
N GLY A 53 -24.85 11.82 4.32
CA GLY A 53 -25.55 12.78 5.18
C GLY A 53 -25.13 12.71 6.64
N TYR A 54 -25.50 13.71 7.44
CA TYR A 54 -25.22 13.72 8.88
C TYR A 54 -26.28 12.94 9.65
N LEU A 55 -25.85 12.03 10.52
CA LEU A 55 -26.72 11.34 11.47
C LEU A 55 -26.10 11.37 12.86
N MET A 56 -26.92 11.17 13.88
CA MET A 56 -26.45 10.94 15.25
C MET A 56 -26.32 9.44 15.48
N LYS A 57 -25.18 8.97 15.97
CA LYS A 57 -24.99 7.58 16.42
C LYS A 57 -24.79 7.50 17.90
N LYS A 58 -25.32 6.47 18.55
CA LYS A 58 -25.00 6.19 19.96
C LYS A 58 -23.62 5.53 20.06
N GLY A 59 -22.82 5.91 21.06
CA GLY A 59 -21.54 5.26 21.32
C GLY A 59 -21.68 3.75 21.59
N GLY A 60 -20.85 2.92 20.96
CA GLY A 60 -20.76 1.49 21.26
C GLY A 60 -20.10 1.25 22.61
N SER A 61 -20.37 0.10 23.25
CA SER A 61 -19.83 -0.26 24.57
C SER A 61 -18.37 -0.76 24.53
N SER A 62 -17.61 -0.44 23.49
CA SER A 62 -16.31 -1.06 23.24
C SER A 62 -15.19 -0.39 24.05
N GLY A 63 -14.62 -1.15 25.00
CA GLY A 63 -13.26 -0.97 25.53
C GLY A 63 -13.13 0.04 26.69
N ALA A 64 -12.87 -0.48 27.89
CA ALA A 64 -12.49 0.23 29.13
C ALA A 64 -13.51 1.23 29.75
N ALA A 65 -14.28 1.98 28.95
CA ALA A 65 -15.21 2.98 29.49
C ALA A 65 -16.42 2.37 30.25
N SER A 66 -16.69 1.07 30.08
CA SER A 66 -17.77 0.37 30.79
C SER A 66 -17.49 0.20 32.29
N LEU A 67 -16.23 0.30 32.74
CA LEU A 67 -15.88 0.17 34.15
C LEU A 67 -16.21 1.44 34.96
N PHE A 68 -16.41 2.59 34.30
CA PHE A 68 -16.65 3.88 34.96
C PHE A 68 -18.06 4.44 34.76
N GLY A 69 -19.04 3.60 34.41
CA GLY A 69 -20.45 4.03 34.32
C GLY A 69 -20.72 5.15 33.31
N ASN A 70 -19.81 5.39 32.37
CA ASN A 70 -19.94 6.50 31.44
C ASN A 70 -21.13 6.27 30.50
N ARG A 71 -22.11 7.18 30.59
CA ARG A 71 -23.32 7.17 29.77
C ARG A 71 -22.94 7.17 28.28
N LYS A 72 -23.57 6.27 27.50
CA LYS A 72 -23.40 6.22 26.04
C LYS A 72 -23.93 7.52 25.43
N ASN A 73 -23.02 8.42 25.09
CA ASN A 73 -23.37 9.70 24.47
C ASN A 73 -23.65 9.53 22.98
N TRP A 74 -24.63 10.31 22.49
CA TRP A 74 -24.92 10.44 21.06
C TRP A 74 -23.88 11.34 20.41
N GLN A 75 -23.38 10.92 19.25
CA GLN A 75 -22.32 11.62 18.52
C GLN A 75 -22.78 11.91 17.09
N LYS A 76 -22.70 13.18 16.67
CA LYS A 76 -22.92 13.57 15.27
C LYS A 76 -21.79 12.99 14.40
N ARG A 77 -22.15 12.31 13.32
CA ARG A 77 -21.19 11.76 12.35
C ARG A 77 -21.72 11.95 10.94
N PHE A 78 -20.80 12.08 9.99
CA PHE A 78 -21.13 12.12 8.58
C PHE A 78 -21.06 10.69 8.02
N PHE A 79 -22.18 10.17 7.52
CA PHE A 79 -22.28 8.82 6.98
C PHE A 79 -22.14 8.85 5.47
N ILE A 80 -21.42 7.87 4.91
CA ILE A 80 -21.24 7.66 3.48
C ILE A 80 -21.51 6.19 3.19
N LEU A 81 -22.44 5.94 2.27
CA LEU A 81 -22.72 4.62 1.72
C LEU A 81 -21.88 4.43 0.45
N GLU A 82 -20.93 3.50 0.49
CA GLU A 82 -20.06 3.18 -0.64
C GLU A 82 -20.82 2.32 -1.64
N HIS A 83 -21.48 2.96 -2.61
CA HIS A 83 -22.30 2.31 -3.64
C HIS A 83 -21.48 1.81 -4.84
N ARG A 84 -20.21 2.23 -4.98
CA ARG A 84 -19.27 1.71 -5.98
C ARG A 84 -18.30 0.78 -5.29
N VAL A 85 -18.41 -0.51 -5.56
CA VAL A 85 -17.59 -1.56 -4.94
C VAL A 85 -16.90 -2.37 -6.01
N GLY A 86 -15.66 -2.81 -5.75
CA GLY A 86 -14.94 -3.67 -6.67
C GLY A 86 -15.60 -5.05 -6.87
N PRO A 87 -15.16 -5.83 -7.87
CA PRO A 87 -15.74 -7.14 -8.18
C PRO A 87 -15.64 -8.13 -7.00
N ASN A 88 -14.63 -7.97 -6.14
CA ASN A 88 -14.39 -8.82 -4.98
C ASN A 88 -14.76 -8.16 -3.64
N GLU A 89 -15.43 -7.01 -3.67
CA GLU A 89 -15.86 -6.26 -2.49
C GLU A 89 -17.38 -6.25 -2.32
N ASN A 90 -17.82 -5.94 -1.10
CA ASN A 90 -19.23 -5.79 -0.76
C ASN A 90 -19.48 -4.41 -0.10
N TYR A 91 -20.74 -4.00 0.00
CA TYR A 91 -21.14 -2.66 0.40
C TYR A 91 -20.85 -2.39 1.88
N LEU A 92 -20.30 -1.20 2.14
CA LEU A 92 -19.98 -0.70 3.48
C LEU A 92 -20.71 0.62 3.74
N LEU A 93 -21.22 0.77 4.96
CA LEU A 93 -21.66 2.06 5.50
C LEU A 93 -20.55 2.62 6.39
N ARG A 94 -19.86 3.66 5.91
CA ARG A 94 -18.78 4.32 6.65
C ARG A 94 -19.29 5.56 7.36
N TYR A 95 -18.68 5.91 8.49
CA TYR A 95 -18.98 7.15 9.19
C TYR A 95 -17.73 7.87 9.66
N TYR A 96 -17.78 9.19 9.59
CA TYR A 96 -16.67 10.11 9.79
C TYR A 96 -17.01 11.15 10.86
N ALA A 97 -16.01 11.81 11.45
CA ALA A 97 -16.31 12.91 12.37
C ALA A 97 -16.77 14.14 11.56
N ARG A 98 -16.10 14.40 10.44
CA ARG A 98 -16.42 15.45 9.46
C ARG A 98 -16.49 14.86 8.04
N PRO A 99 -17.22 15.50 7.10
CA PRO A 99 -17.38 15.01 5.73
C PRO A 99 -16.07 14.95 4.93
N ASP A 100 -15.08 15.74 5.33
CA ASP A 100 -13.80 15.87 4.63
C ASP A 100 -12.68 15.06 5.31
N ASP A 101 -13.02 14.29 6.35
CA ASP A 101 -12.07 13.35 6.96
C ASP A 101 -11.75 12.22 5.96
N SER A 102 -10.47 11.98 5.69
CA SER A 102 -10.02 10.88 4.84
C SER A 102 -10.21 9.49 5.48
N LYS A 103 -10.08 9.41 6.81
CA LYS A 103 -10.18 8.15 7.57
C LYS A 103 -11.53 7.99 8.26
N PRO A 104 -12.28 6.91 7.98
CA PRO A 104 -13.53 6.65 8.68
C PRO A 104 -13.28 6.37 10.16
N LYS A 105 -14.16 6.89 11.02
CA LYS A 105 -14.19 6.52 12.45
C LYS A 105 -14.69 5.08 12.64
N GLY A 106 -15.43 4.55 11.67
CA GLY A 106 -15.75 3.14 11.58
C GLY A 106 -16.49 2.81 10.29
N ALA A 107 -16.56 1.52 9.99
CA ALA A 107 -17.29 0.95 8.87
C ALA A 107 -18.22 -0.16 9.37
N LEU A 108 -19.38 -0.28 8.74
CA LEU A 108 -20.40 -1.29 9.02
C LEU A 108 -20.61 -2.12 7.74
N PRO A 109 -20.24 -3.41 7.72
CA PRO A 109 -20.57 -4.28 6.60
C PRO A 109 -22.08 -4.47 6.49
N LEU A 110 -22.61 -4.39 5.26
CA LEU A 110 -24.04 -4.50 5.01
C LEU A 110 -24.48 -5.90 4.55
N ASP A 111 -23.55 -6.81 4.29
CA ASP A 111 -23.84 -8.23 4.03
C ASP A 111 -24.49 -8.87 5.26
N GLY A 112 -25.75 -9.31 5.10
CA GLY A 112 -26.55 -9.92 6.16
C GLY A 112 -27.03 -8.95 7.25
N ALA A 113 -26.86 -7.64 7.07
CA ALA A 113 -27.38 -6.66 8.02
C ALA A 113 -28.91 -6.61 8.03
N GLU A 114 -29.50 -6.05 9.09
CA GLU A 114 -30.94 -5.85 9.22
C GLU A 114 -31.22 -4.42 9.69
N VAL A 115 -32.13 -3.73 8.98
CA VAL A 115 -32.61 -2.39 9.36
C VAL A 115 -33.88 -2.55 10.18
N LEU A 116 -33.85 -2.16 11.45
CA LEU A 116 -34.97 -2.31 12.38
C LEU A 116 -35.66 -0.96 12.60
N GLU A 117 -36.94 -0.90 12.26
CA GLU A 117 -37.80 0.25 12.50
C GLU A 117 -38.40 0.20 13.91
N GLY A 118 -37.97 1.12 14.77
CA GLY A 118 -38.47 1.27 16.13
C GLY A 118 -37.66 0.52 17.17
N MET A 119 -37.29 1.21 18.26
CA MET A 119 -36.93 0.51 19.49
C MET A 119 -38.22 0.03 20.14
N GLY A 120 -38.27 -1.21 20.59
CA GLY A 120 -39.40 -1.71 21.38
C GLY A 120 -39.64 -0.80 22.58
N ARG A 121 -40.75 -0.03 22.54
CA ARG A 121 -41.34 0.81 23.60
C ARG A 121 -40.35 1.73 24.33
N SER A 122 -40.30 2.98 23.88
CA SER A 122 -39.95 4.22 24.61
C SER A 122 -39.50 4.04 26.05
N LYS A 123 -38.25 3.62 26.24
CA LYS A 123 -37.58 3.77 27.53
C LYS A 123 -37.12 5.22 27.66
N LYS A 124 -37.32 5.81 28.83
CA LYS A 124 -36.90 7.16 29.20
C LYS A 124 -35.47 7.45 28.69
N GLY A 125 -35.32 8.35 27.71
CA GLY A 125 -34.05 8.69 27.08
C GLY A 125 -33.90 8.31 25.59
N GLU A 126 -34.97 7.85 24.94
CA GLU A 126 -34.99 7.66 23.48
C GLU A 126 -34.97 9.01 22.74
N LYS A 127 -34.24 9.06 21.62
CA LYS A 127 -34.19 10.22 20.73
C LYS A 127 -35.28 10.06 19.67
N ASP A 128 -35.94 11.15 19.33
CA ASP A 128 -36.88 11.18 18.21
C ASP A 128 -36.17 10.74 16.92
N PHE A 129 -36.91 10.11 16.00
CA PHE A 129 -36.41 9.69 14.69
C PHE A 129 -35.24 8.68 14.76
N ALA A 130 -35.20 7.87 15.81
CA ALA A 130 -34.25 6.76 15.92
C ALA A 130 -34.64 5.53 15.08
N PHE A 131 -33.63 4.79 14.63
CA PHE A 131 -33.72 3.46 14.03
C PHE A 131 -32.44 2.67 14.35
N GLN A 132 -32.45 1.35 14.13
CA GLN A 132 -31.30 0.50 14.46
C GLN A 132 -30.80 -0.25 13.24
N LEU A 133 -29.48 -0.43 13.16
CA LEU A 133 -28.82 -1.30 12.19
C LEU A 133 -28.15 -2.46 12.92
N LYS A 134 -28.64 -3.67 12.72
CA LYS A 134 -28.07 -4.90 13.28
C LYS A 134 -27.13 -5.52 12.24
N VAL A 135 -25.86 -5.65 12.59
CA VAL A 135 -24.80 -6.14 11.69
C VAL A 135 -24.36 -7.54 12.15
N PRO A 136 -24.22 -8.53 11.25
CA PRO A 136 -23.74 -9.86 11.61
C PRO A 136 -22.40 -9.83 12.32
N GLY A 137 -22.25 -10.69 13.33
CA GLY A 137 -21.03 -10.77 14.14
C GLY A 137 -20.87 -9.68 15.19
N ARG A 138 -21.70 -8.63 15.19
CA ARG A 138 -21.74 -7.64 16.28
C ARG A 138 -22.80 -8.01 17.30
N LYS A 139 -22.41 -8.02 18.58
CA LYS A 139 -23.31 -8.28 19.71
C LYS A 139 -24.32 -7.14 19.92
N ASP A 140 -23.86 -5.90 19.79
CA ASP A 140 -24.67 -4.70 20.00
C ASP A 140 -25.28 -4.21 18.67
N VAL A 141 -26.56 -3.85 18.70
CA VAL A 141 -27.22 -3.12 17.60
C VAL A 141 -26.68 -1.69 17.50
N PHE A 142 -26.64 -1.15 16.28
CA PHE A 142 -26.13 0.19 16.04
C PHE A 142 -27.29 1.19 16.03
N ASP A 143 -27.45 1.94 17.13
CA ASP A 143 -28.48 2.97 17.27
C ASP A 143 -28.12 4.24 16.47
N ILE A 144 -28.99 4.62 15.55
CA ILE A 144 -28.86 5.81 14.69
C ILE A 144 -30.10 6.69 14.86
N THR A 145 -29.93 8.00 14.73
CA THR A 145 -31.01 8.99 14.75
C THR A 145 -30.80 10.02 13.65
N ALA A 146 -31.85 10.29 12.89
CA ALA A 146 -31.89 11.35 11.89
C ALA A 146 -32.29 12.70 12.50
N LYS A 147 -32.18 13.79 11.73
CA LYS A 147 -32.62 15.12 12.17
C LYS A 147 -34.14 15.23 12.26
N ASP A 148 -34.85 14.60 11.33
CA ASP A 148 -36.30 14.63 11.21
C ASP A 148 -36.87 13.30 10.70
N ALA A 149 -38.19 13.16 10.73
CA ALA A 149 -38.89 11.94 10.34
C ALA A 149 -38.68 11.59 8.86
N LYS A 150 -38.65 12.59 7.98
CA LYS A 150 -38.46 12.41 6.54
C LYS A 150 -37.05 11.89 6.24
N GLU A 151 -36.04 12.48 6.86
CA GLU A 151 -34.65 12.01 6.74
C GLU A 151 -34.51 10.58 7.27
N LYS A 152 -35.13 10.25 8.41
CA LYS A 152 -35.17 8.87 8.92
C LYS A 152 -35.76 7.90 7.88
N GLU A 153 -36.91 8.22 7.30
CA GLU A 153 -37.58 7.39 6.31
C GLU A 153 -36.71 7.18 5.06
N MET A 154 -36.12 8.26 4.52
CA MET A 154 -35.20 8.17 3.38
C MET A 154 -34.01 7.27 3.67
N TRP A 155 -33.39 7.37 4.85
CA TRP A 155 -32.27 6.51 5.24
C TRP A 155 -32.68 5.05 5.41
N ILE A 156 -33.84 4.78 6.01
CA ILE A 156 -34.34 3.42 6.20
C ILE A 156 -34.63 2.75 4.85
N GLU A 157 -35.34 3.44 3.94
CA GLU A 157 -35.61 2.92 2.60
C GLU A 157 -34.31 2.62 1.84
N THR A 158 -33.37 3.57 1.86
CA THR A 158 -32.07 3.43 1.20
C THR A 158 -31.27 2.26 1.77
N LEU A 159 -31.20 2.14 3.09
CA LEU A 159 -30.45 1.06 3.75
C LEU A 159 -31.11 -0.29 3.54
N LYS A 160 -32.44 -0.41 3.59
CA LYS A 160 -33.15 -1.67 3.31
C LYS A 160 -32.85 -2.17 1.91
N TYR A 161 -32.89 -1.28 0.92
CA TYR A 161 -32.55 -1.61 -0.46
C TYR A 161 -31.10 -2.10 -0.58
N VAL A 162 -30.13 -1.32 -0.09
CA VAL A 162 -28.71 -1.67 -0.25
C VAL A 162 -28.31 -2.90 0.57
N VAL A 163 -28.89 -3.11 1.75
CA VAL A 163 -28.70 -4.34 2.56
C VAL A 163 -29.21 -5.58 1.82
N ALA A 164 -30.35 -5.50 1.13
CA ALA A 164 -30.86 -6.60 0.33
C ALA A 164 -29.91 -6.94 -0.83
N VAL A 165 -29.42 -5.93 -1.55
CA VAL A 165 -28.43 -6.10 -2.64
C VAL A 165 -27.11 -6.67 -2.09
N ALA A 166 -26.61 -6.13 -0.98
CA ALA A 166 -25.37 -6.57 -0.33
C ALA A 166 -25.44 -8.02 0.17
N SER A 167 -26.57 -8.43 0.73
CA SER A 167 -26.78 -9.79 1.21
C SER A 167 -26.85 -10.80 0.06
N ASN A 168 -27.51 -10.43 -1.05
CA ASN A 168 -27.51 -11.25 -2.26
C ASN A 168 -26.11 -11.37 -2.88
N ARG A 169 -25.40 -10.25 -2.99
CA ARG A 169 -24.00 -10.21 -3.44
C ARG A 169 -23.10 -11.10 -2.58
N GLY A 170 -23.20 -10.98 -1.26
CA GLY A 170 -22.41 -11.78 -0.32
C GLY A 170 -22.71 -13.28 -0.39
N MET A 171 -23.97 -13.66 -0.63
CA MET A 171 -24.36 -15.05 -0.87
C MET A 171 -23.71 -15.62 -2.14
N LEU A 172 -23.77 -14.89 -3.25
CA LEU A 172 -23.15 -15.30 -4.52
C LEU A 172 -21.63 -15.39 -4.41
N MET A 173 -20.98 -14.42 -3.73
CA MET A 173 -19.55 -14.47 -3.46
C MET A 173 -19.15 -15.70 -2.64
N ARG A 174 -19.90 -16.05 -1.59
CA ARG A 174 -19.67 -17.28 -0.80
C ARG A 174 -19.89 -18.54 -1.64
N LYS A 175 -20.90 -18.57 -2.51
CA LYS A 175 -21.15 -19.69 -3.43
C LYS A 175 -19.97 -19.86 -4.40
N LYS A 176 -19.49 -18.77 -4.99
CA LYS A 176 -18.34 -18.78 -5.90
C LYS A 176 -17.06 -19.22 -5.20
N LEU A 177 -16.76 -18.69 -4.02
CA LEU A 177 -15.60 -19.10 -3.22
C LEU A 177 -15.69 -20.58 -2.82
N GLY A 178 -16.90 -21.06 -2.50
CA GLY A 178 -17.14 -22.48 -2.22
C GLY A 178 -16.94 -23.37 -3.45
N GLN A 179 -17.35 -22.92 -4.63
CA GLN A 179 -17.09 -23.61 -5.90
C GLN A 179 -15.59 -23.64 -6.24
N GLU A 180 -14.89 -22.51 -6.11
CA GLU A 180 -13.43 -22.43 -6.31
C GLU A 180 -12.66 -23.34 -5.34
N HIS A 181 -13.09 -23.42 -4.07
CA HIS A 181 -12.54 -24.37 -3.10
C HIS A 181 -12.84 -25.82 -3.50
N ALA A 182 -14.07 -26.14 -3.89
CA ALA A 182 -14.43 -27.49 -4.31
C ALA A 182 -13.68 -27.92 -5.59
N GLU A 183 -13.49 -27.01 -6.55
CA GLU A 183 -12.69 -27.24 -7.76
C GLU A 183 -11.22 -27.43 -7.42
N ARG A 184 -10.68 -26.65 -6.48
CA ARG A 184 -9.32 -26.80 -5.99
C ARG A 184 -9.12 -28.10 -5.22
N ASP A 185 -10.07 -28.49 -4.38
CA ASP A 185 -10.03 -29.74 -3.62
C ASP A 185 -10.18 -30.93 -4.57
N LYS A 186 -11.03 -30.83 -5.60
CA LYS A 186 -11.10 -31.82 -6.67
C LYS A 186 -9.78 -31.92 -7.44
N ALA A 187 -9.18 -30.78 -7.82
CA ALA A 187 -7.89 -30.76 -8.49
C ALA A 187 -6.75 -31.31 -7.61
N ASN A 188 -6.80 -31.05 -6.29
CA ASN A 188 -5.86 -31.61 -5.33
C ASN A 188 -6.09 -33.11 -5.11
N ALA A 189 -7.34 -33.56 -5.04
CA ALA A 189 -7.69 -34.97 -4.90
C ALA A 189 -7.33 -35.79 -6.14
N GLU A 190 -7.42 -35.20 -7.34
CA GLU A 190 -6.90 -35.79 -8.58
C GLU A 190 -5.36 -35.84 -8.60
N PHE A 191 -4.67 -35.11 -7.71
CA PHE A 191 -3.21 -35.06 -7.60
C PHE A 191 -2.62 -35.81 -6.39
N PHE A 192 -3.45 -36.28 -5.45
CA PHE A 192 -3.00 -36.99 -4.25
C PHE A 192 -3.03 -38.51 -4.47
N ILE A 193 -1.84 -39.09 -4.40
CA ILE A 193 -1.59 -40.54 -4.25
C ILE A 193 -1.75 -40.85 -2.75
N ASP A 194 -2.41 -41.96 -2.40
CA ASP A 194 -2.81 -42.33 -1.02
C ASP A 194 -1.69 -42.16 0.04
N GLU A 195 -1.98 -41.34 1.07
CA GLU A 195 -1.13 -41.05 2.22
C GLU A 195 -1.94 -41.34 3.51
N GLU A 196 -1.88 -42.57 4.03
CA GLU A 196 -2.83 -43.10 5.03
C GLU A 196 -2.35 -43.08 6.50
N ASP A 197 -1.29 -42.37 6.91
CA ASP A 197 -0.55 -42.81 8.12
C ASP A 197 -0.12 -41.81 9.23
N LEU A 198 -0.67 -40.60 9.43
CA LEU A 198 -0.15 -39.71 10.51
C LEU A 198 -1.15 -38.97 11.44
N PRO A 199 -0.91 -38.94 12.78
CA PRO A 199 -1.78 -38.32 13.80
C PRO A 199 -1.42 -36.87 14.21
N PRO A 200 -2.34 -36.12 14.89
CA PRO A 200 -2.27 -34.66 15.05
C PRO A 200 -1.61 -34.16 16.36
N SER A 201 -1.08 -32.93 16.37
CA SER A 201 -0.37 -32.35 17.54
C SER A 201 -0.77 -30.88 17.91
N PRO A 202 -0.69 -30.45 19.20
CA PRO A 202 -1.24 -29.18 19.73
C PRO A 202 -0.19 -28.12 20.19
N ARG A 203 -0.62 -26.84 20.34
CA ARG A 203 0.22 -25.63 20.56
C ARG A 203 0.33 -25.14 22.03
N ARG A 204 1.49 -24.55 22.41
CA ARG A 204 1.77 -23.84 23.70
C ARG A 204 2.51 -22.47 23.56
N LEU A 205 2.37 -21.62 24.60
CA LEU A 205 2.88 -20.24 24.82
C LEU A 205 4.38 -20.17 25.23
N ARG A 206 5.08 -19.05 24.97
CA ARG A 206 6.56 -18.89 25.17
C ARG A 206 6.98 -17.65 25.99
N GLU A 207 8.00 -17.84 26.83
CA GLU A 207 8.76 -16.83 27.61
C GLU A 207 10.07 -16.39 26.90
N LYS A 208 10.70 -15.29 27.34
CA LYS A 208 11.89 -14.64 26.73
C LYS A 208 13.21 -15.32 27.16
N GLY A 209 13.82 -16.07 26.24
CA GLY A 209 15.14 -16.71 26.37
C GLY A 209 16.26 -16.06 25.52
N PRO A 210 17.44 -16.71 25.42
CA PRO A 210 18.59 -16.25 24.65
C PRO A 210 18.22 -15.90 23.20
N GLY A 211 18.90 -14.88 22.65
CA GLY A 211 18.61 -14.32 21.33
C GLY A 211 18.46 -15.40 20.26
N ASN A 212 17.35 -15.35 19.54
CA ASN A 212 17.02 -16.34 18.52
C ASN A 212 18.02 -16.27 17.34
N PRO A 213 18.35 -17.40 16.69
CA PRO A 213 19.23 -17.40 15.53
C PRO A 213 18.67 -16.54 14.39
N ARG A 214 19.59 -15.93 13.64
CA ARG A 214 19.30 -15.06 12.50
C ARG A 214 20.05 -15.55 11.27
N MET A 215 19.44 -15.47 10.09
CA MET A 215 20.09 -15.76 8.81
C MET A 215 19.76 -14.70 7.76
N ARG A 216 20.71 -14.38 6.87
CA ARG A 216 20.53 -13.45 5.75
C ARG A 216 20.34 -14.21 4.43
N PHE A 217 19.38 -13.77 3.63
CA PHE A 217 19.03 -14.33 2.32
C PHE A 217 18.96 -13.26 1.24
N GLU A 218 19.34 -13.63 0.01
CA GLU A 218 19.21 -12.81 -1.19
C GLU A 218 17.76 -12.78 -1.70
N ILE A 219 16.89 -12.12 -0.95
CA ILE A 219 15.48 -11.93 -1.27
C ILE A 219 15.11 -10.49 -0.97
N ASP A 220 14.37 -9.85 -1.87
CA ASP A 220 13.72 -8.58 -1.58
C ASP A 220 12.40 -8.81 -0.83
N CYS A 221 12.42 -8.70 0.49
CA CYS A 221 11.22 -8.82 1.31
C CYS A 221 10.29 -7.59 1.26
N LYS A 222 10.71 -6.46 0.66
CA LYS A 222 9.81 -5.32 0.40
C LYS A 222 8.80 -5.67 -0.69
N SER A 223 9.21 -6.47 -1.67
CA SER A 223 8.34 -6.97 -2.74
C SER A 223 7.29 -8.00 -2.25
N ILE A 224 7.45 -8.52 -1.02
CA ILE A 224 6.59 -9.58 -0.47
C ILE A 224 5.91 -9.10 0.83
N PRO A 225 4.72 -8.47 0.76
CA PRO A 225 4.03 -7.92 1.93
C PRO A 225 3.82 -8.96 3.04
N PRO A 226 3.87 -8.59 4.34
CA PRO A 226 3.77 -9.52 5.45
C PRO A 226 2.53 -10.43 5.44
N ALA A 227 1.40 -9.93 4.91
CA ALA A 227 0.13 -10.66 4.84
C ALA A 227 -0.08 -11.42 3.50
N SER A 228 0.91 -11.41 2.60
CA SER A 228 0.76 -11.97 1.26
C SER A 228 0.93 -13.50 1.22
N ALA A 229 0.25 -14.17 0.29
CA ALA A 229 0.40 -15.61 0.08
C ALA A 229 1.85 -16.03 -0.29
N PRO A 230 2.62 -15.25 -1.09
CA PRO A 230 4.04 -15.54 -1.31
C PRO A 230 4.88 -15.47 -0.03
N ARG A 231 4.57 -14.56 0.91
CA ARG A 231 5.24 -14.51 2.22
C ARG A 231 5.01 -15.78 3.02
N ALA A 232 3.77 -16.24 3.06
CA ALA A 232 3.40 -17.46 3.77
C ALA A 232 4.09 -18.70 3.18
N ARG A 233 4.18 -18.79 1.84
CA ARG A 233 4.92 -19.86 1.15
C ARG A 233 6.40 -19.82 1.46
N PHE A 234 7.03 -18.65 1.39
CA PHE A 234 8.45 -18.49 1.74
C PHE A 234 8.72 -18.97 3.17
N VAL A 235 7.92 -18.50 4.14
CA VAL A 235 8.07 -18.90 5.55
C VAL A 235 7.92 -20.41 5.72
N SER A 236 6.89 -21.01 5.11
CA SER A 236 6.64 -22.46 5.20
C SER A 236 7.81 -23.26 4.66
N ASN A 237 8.29 -22.90 3.47
CA ASN A 237 9.37 -23.64 2.83
C ASN A 237 10.71 -23.42 3.56
N PHE A 238 10.99 -22.21 4.04
CA PHE A 238 12.16 -21.95 4.87
C PHE A 238 12.19 -22.84 6.11
N GLN A 239 11.06 -23.00 6.81
CA GLN A 239 10.96 -23.87 7.98
C GLN A 239 11.22 -25.34 7.62
N GLU A 240 10.63 -25.81 6.52
CA GLU A 240 10.83 -27.17 6.01
C GLU A 240 12.30 -27.45 5.68
N ASP A 241 12.93 -26.52 4.97
CA ASP A 241 14.27 -26.69 4.44
C ASP A 241 15.34 -26.65 5.55
N ILE A 242 15.25 -25.69 6.48
CA ILE A 242 16.14 -25.66 7.66
C ILE A 242 15.92 -26.91 8.52
N GLY A 243 14.66 -27.32 8.69
CA GLY A 243 14.34 -28.56 9.39
C GLY A 243 14.96 -29.79 8.72
N ARG A 244 14.85 -29.90 7.40
CA ARG A 244 15.44 -31.00 6.62
C ARG A 244 16.96 -31.03 6.79
N CYS A 245 17.62 -29.88 6.72
CA CYS A 245 19.07 -29.78 6.90
C CYS A 245 19.54 -30.18 8.31
N LEU A 246 18.78 -29.79 9.34
CA LEU A 246 19.15 -30.06 10.74
C LEU A 246 18.84 -31.48 11.18
N PHE A 247 17.70 -32.04 10.76
CA PHE A 247 17.18 -33.30 11.27
C PHE A 247 17.28 -34.45 10.25
N GLY A 248 17.67 -34.17 8.99
CA GLY A 248 17.88 -35.19 7.96
C GLY A 248 16.59 -35.85 7.43
N SER A 249 15.42 -35.40 7.87
CA SER A 249 14.10 -35.94 7.49
C SER A 249 13.10 -34.81 7.28
N SER A 250 12.37 -34.83 6.17
CA SER A 250 11.36 -33.83 5.80
C SER A 250 10.19 -33.77 6.78
N ASN A 251 9.82 -34.90 7.40
CA ASN A 251 8.58 -35.03 8.15
C ASN A 251 8.68 -34.47 9.59
N VAL A 252 9.91 -34.29 10.10
CA VAL A 252 10.17 -33.75 11.45
C VAL A 252 10.50 -32.24 11.41
N GLY A 253 10.87 -31.73 10.23
CA GLY A 253 11.52 -30.42 10.10
C GLY A 253 10.62 -29.19 10.25
N THR A 254 9.36 -29.27 9.81
CA THR A 254 8.48 -28.08 9.71
C THR A 254 8.00 -27.56 11.06
N SER A 255 7.83 -28.43 12.06
CA SER A 255 7.47 -28.05 13.43
C SER A 255 8.69 -27.68 14.29
N ALA A 256 9.86 -28.22 13.95
CA ALA A 256 11.10 -28.02 14.69
C ALA A 256 11.75 -26.64 14.45
N VAL A 257 11.34 -25.91 13.40
CA VAL A 257 11.81 -24.56 13.10
C VAL A 257 10.63 -23.61 13.06
N LYS A 258 10.67 -22.54 13.84
CA LYS A 258 9.63 -21.51 13.88
C LYS A 258 10.18 -20.16 13.46
N VAL A 259 9.77 -19.67 12.30
CA VAL A 259 10.09 -18.28 11.89
C VAL A 259 9.38 -17.30 12.83
N LEU A 260 10.15 -16.35 13.37
CA LEU A 260 9.69 -15.33 14.29
C LEU A 260 9.51 -13.99 13.57
N SER A 261 10.46 -13.62 12.72
CA SER A 261 10.41 -12.39 11.94
C SER A 261 11.12 -12.56 10.59
N VAL A 262 10.74 -11.75 9.63
CA VAL A 262 11.39 -11.63 8.32
C VAL A 262 11.42 -10.14 8.01
N GLN A 263 12.59 -9.55 7.82
CA GLN A 263 12.77 -8.10 7.70
C GLN A 263 13.94 -7.75 6.77
N PRO A 264 13.96 -6.56 6.14
CA PRO A 264 15.12 -6.13 5.35
C PRO A 264 16.38 -6.07 6.22
N ALA A 265 17.53 -6.43 5.66
CA ALA A 265 18.80 -6.24 6.34
C ALA A 265 19.11 -4.73 6.47
N ALA A 266 19.66 -4.33 7.61
CA ALA A 266 20.00 -2.93 7.85
C ALA A 266 21.05 -2.44 6.83
N GLY A 267 20.69 -1.44 6.04
CA GLY A 267 21.57 -0.86 5.00
C GLY A 267 21.73 -1.71 3.73
N MET A 268 21.01 -2.83 3.59
CA MET A 268 21.04 -3.69 2.38
C MET A 268 19.62 -4.18 2.10
N ASP A 269 18.85 -3.41 1.34
CA ASP A 269 17.42 -3.67 1.12
C ASP A 269 17.12 -4.81 0.12
N TRP A 270 18.12 -5.25 -0.63
CA TRP A 270 18.09 -6.46 -1.45
C TRP A 270 18.37 -7.75 -0.65
N LEU A 271 18.70 -7.63 0.66
CA LEU A 271 18.87 -8.75 1.58
C LEU A 271 17.74 -8.79 2.61
N THR A 272 17.35 -10.01 2.99
CA THR A 272 16.36 -10.28 4.02
C THR A 272 16.98 -11.02 5.19
N VAL A 273 16.77 -10.51 6.40
CA VAL A 273 17.08 -11.19 7.67
C VAL A 273 15.85 -11.98 8.11
N VAL A 274 16.04 -13.28 8.35
CA VAL A 274 15.04 -14.17 8.94
C VAL A 274 15.46 -14.47 10.37
N ASP A 275 14.66 -14.01 11.35
CA ASP A 275 14.78 -14.44 12.74
C ASP A 275 13.90 -15.67 12.91
N PHE A 276 14.45 -16.76 13.44
CA PHE A 276 13.70 -18.00 13.67
C PHE A 276 14.16 -18.64 14.97
N ASP A 277 13.41 -19.59 15.47
CA ASP A 277 13.84 -20.41 16.60
C ASP A 277 13.73 -21.89 16.30
N ILE A 278 14.60 -22.66 16.92
CA ILE A 278 14.65 -24.11 16.80
C ILE A 278 13.89 -24.67 18.02
N VAL A 279 12.69 -25.18 17.77
CA VAL A 279 11.83 -25.83 18.76
C VAL A 279 12.30 -27.28 18.89
N ALA A 280 13.30 -27.52 19.73
CA ALA A 280 13.66 -28.88 20.12
C ALA A 280 12.63 -29.37 21.15
N ASP A 281 11.88 -30.42 20.84
CA ASP A 281 10.93 -31.07 21.77
C ASP A 281 11.64 -31.88 22.88
N PHE A 282 12.97 -31.90 22.87
CA PHE A 282 13.79 -32.57 23.87
C PHE A 282 14.21 -31.52 24.90
N GLY A 283 13.72 -31.64 26.14
CA GLY A 283 13.97 -30.72 27.26
C GLY A 283 15.42 -30.64 27.76
N ASP A 284 16.38 -30.81 26.86
CA ASP A 284 17.81 -30.70 27.08
C ASP A 284 18.37 -29.53 26.28
N GLU A 285 18.76 -28.44 26.95
CA GLU A 285 19.41 -27.28 26.33
C GLU A 285 20.70 -27.66 25.57
N GLY A 286 21.34 -28.79 25.92
CA GLY A 286 22.47 -29.35 25.19
C GLY A 286 22.15 -29.66 23.73
N SER A 287 20.91 -30.07 23.44
CA SER A 287 20.46 -30.40 22.08
C SER A 287 20.36 -29.16 21.19
N LYS A 288 19.85 -28.03 21.73
CA LYS A 288 19.75 -26.78 20.98
C LYS A 288 21.12 -26.25 20.59
N THR A 289 22.09 -26.31 21.51
CA THR A 289 23.47 -25.88 21.26
C THR A 289 24.13 -26.73 20.17
N ALA A 290 23.96 -28.06 20.22
CA ALA A 290 24.45 -28.96 19.19
C ALA A 290 23.81 -28.70 17.80
N LEU A 291 22.52 -28.37 17.76
CA LEU A 291 21.81 -28.02 16.52
C LEU A 291 22.27 -26.69 15.95
N LEU A 292 22.52 -25.68 16.79
CA LEU A 292 23.10 -24.40 16.34
C LEU A 292 24.52 -24.59 15.81
N GLN A 293 25.33 -25.43 16.46
CA GLN A 293 26.67 -25.78 15.97
C GLN A 293 26.60 -26.53 14.64
N LYS A 294 25.64 -27.45 14.48
CA LYS A 294 25.39 -28.13 13.20
C LYS A 294 24.93 -27.15 12.12
N LEU A 295 24.03 -26.22 12.44
CA LEU A 295 23.60 -25.17 11.51
C LEU A 295 24.79 -24.32 11.05
N ASN A 296 25.64 -23.90 11.99
CA ASN A 296 26.86 -23.14 11.70
C ASN A 296 27.78 -23.92 10.75
N ASN A 297 28.00 -25.22 11.01
CA ASN A 297 28.79 -26.07 10.13
C ASN A 297 28.19 -26.21 8.72
N LEU A 298 26.86 -26.21 8.60
CA LEU A 298 26.18 -26.24 7.31
C LEU A 298 26.34 -24.90 6.57
N VAL A 299 26.14 -23.76 7.24
CA VAL A 299 26.31 -22.44 6.61
C VAL A 299 27.76 -22.21 6.18
N SER A 300 28.74 -22.62 6.99
CA SER A 300 30.16 -22.45 6.67
C SER A 300 30.72 -23.48 5.68
N ASN A 301 29.98 -24.55 5.36
CA ASN A 301 30.42 -25.58 4.42
C ASN A 301 29.85 -25.31 3.02
N PRO A 302 30.69 -24.96 2.02
CA PRO A 302 30.24 -24.66 0.66
C PRO A 302 29.56 -25.83 -0.06
N ASN A 303 29.76 -27.05 0.43
CA ASN A 303 29.19 -28.28 -0.12
C ASN A 303 27.93 -28.74 0.63
N SER A 304 27.43 -27.95 1.59
CA SER A 304 26.19 -28.31 2.28
C SER A 304 24.97 -27.97 1.43
N ASP A 305 23.90 -28.74 1.62
CA ASP A 305 22.60 -28.48 0.98
C ASP A 305 22.10 -27.05 1.29
N LEU A 306 22.40 -26.55 2.49
CA LEU A 306 22.04 -25.21 2.94
C LEU A 306 22.77 -24.12 2.13
N TYR A 307 24.06 -24.29 1.89
CA TYR A 307 24.88 -23.35 1.13
C TYR A 307 24.60 -23.43 -0.38
N MET A 308 24.32 -24.64 -0.88
CA MET A 308 24.01 -24.90 -2.29
C MET A 308 22.60 -24.45 -2.70
N GLY A 309 21.84 -23.79 -1.81
CA GLY A 309 20.52 -23.27 -2.13
C GLY A 309 19.48 -24.38 -2.35
N MET A 310 19.64 -25.54 -1.69
CA MET A 310 18.56 -26.52 -1.57
C MET A 310 17.51 -26.10 -0.54
N VAL A 311 17.79 -25.00 0.17
CA VAL A 311 16.78 -24.18 0.83
C VAL A 311 16.22 -23.19 -0.17
N THR A 312 14.95 -22.83 -0.02
CA THR A 312 14.21 -21.91 -0.89
C THR A 312 14.96 -20.69 -1.40
N CYS A 313 15.97 -20.23 -0.67
CA CYS A 313 16.85 -19.16 -1.09
C CYS A 313 18.31 -19.44 -0.69
N GLN A 314 19.25 -18.84 -1.42
CA GLN A 314 20.67 -18.95 -1.13
C GLN A 314 21.01 -18.12 0.12
N ALA A 315 21.65 -18.76 1.10
CA ALA A 315 22.18 -18.07 2.27
C ALA A 315 23.36 -17.18 1.85
N ASP A 316 23.38 -15.95 2.35
CA ASP A 316 24.46 -14.99 2.06
C ASP A 316 25.78 -15.52 2.64
N SER A 317 26.73 -15.84 1.76
CA SER A 317 28.04 -16.38 2.14
C SER A 317 28.92 -15.39 2.92
N THR A 318 28.60 -14.10 2.91
CA THR A 318 29.30 -13.09 3.72
C THR A 318 28.81 -13.06 5.18
N PHE A 319 27.77 -13.84 5.49
CA PHE A 319 27.17 -13.94 6.82
C PHE A 319 27.91 -14.97 7.70
N GLU A 320 29.19 -14.75 8.00
CA GLU A 320 29.88 -15.53 9.05
C GLU A 320 29.68 -14.92 10.47
N GLY A 321 29.09 -13.73 10.58
CA GLY A 321 29.21 -12.90 11.78
C GLY A 321 28.14 -12.99 12.88
N ILE A 322 27.08 -13.81 12.78
CA ILE A 322 25.93 -13.69 13.72
C ILE A 322 25.38 -15.04 14.26
N LEU A 323 26.10 -16.15 14.10
CA LEU A 323 25.73 -17.40 14.80
C LEU A 323 26.38 -17.53 16.19
N THR A 324 27.40 -16.72 16.48
CA THR A 324 27.95 -16.52 17.83
C THR A 324 27.36 -15.25 18.43
N ALA A 325 26.64 -15.40 19.54
CA ALA A 325 26.02 -14.29 20.24
C ALA A 325 27.05 -13.22 20.62
N GLY A 326 26.94 -12.00 20.07
CA GLY A 326 27.51 -10.80 20.71
C GLY A 326 28.41 -9.87 19.89
N SER A 327 28.27 -9.73 18.57
CA SER A 327 28.99 -8.67 17.83
C SER A 327 28.04 -7.73 17.09
N THR A 328 28.16 -6.44 17.38
CA THR A 328 27.42 -5.33 16.75
C THR A 328 27.95 -5.04 15.35
N ASP A 329 27.03 -4.85 14.39
CA ASP A 329 27.26 -4.61 12.96
C ASP A 329 28.35 -3.55 12.67
N GLY A 330 29.57 -4.01 12.37
CA GLY A 330 30.59 -3.20 11.69
C GLY A 330 30.50 -3.42 10.18
N LYS A 331 30.22 -2.35 9.42
CA LYS A 331 30.26 -2.34 7.94
C LYS A 331 31.67 -2.71 7.46
N ILE A 332 31.80 -3.83 6.78
CA ILE A 332 33.00 -4.15 5.98
C ILE A 332 32.66 -3.85 4.52
N ASP A 333 33.27 -2.80 3.96
CA ASP A 333 33.20 -2.49 2.53
C ASP A 333 34.08 -3.49 1.75
N VAL A 334 33.45 -4.52 1.18
CA VAL A 334 34.11 -5.42 0.23
C VAL A 334 33.90 -4.87 -1.19
N PRO A 335 34.97 -4.55 -1.94
CA PRO A 335 34.88 -4.07 -3.31
C PRO A 335 34.09 -5.03 -4.21
N PRO A 336 33.29 -4.53 -5.18
CA PRO A 336 32.47 -5.36 -6.07
C PRO A 336 33.24 -6.48 -6.78
N THR A 337 34.52 -6.24 -7.08
CA THR A 337 35.45 -7.19 -7.74
C THR A 337 35.85 -8.38 -6.88
N LYS A 338 35.53 -8.38 -5.58
CA LYS A 338 35.84 -9.47 -4.64
C LYS A 338 34.61 -10.24 -4.17
N ARG A 339 33.41 -9.93 -4.68
CA ARG A 339 32.19 -10.67 -4.31
C ARG A 339 32.18 -12.01 -5.04
N ALA A 340 32.07 -13.11 -4.29
CA ALA A 340 31.97 -14.44 -4.87
C ALA A 340 30.64 -14.58 -5.62
N ILE A 341 30.69 -15.01 -6.89
CA ILE A 341 29.47 -15.30 -7.65
C ILE A 341 28.81 -16.54 -7.06
N ALA A 342 27.67 -16.30 -6.44
CA ALA A 342 26.83 -17.30 -5.82
C ALA A 342 25.85 -17.84 -6.88
N THR A 343 26.20 -18.96 -7.53
CA THR A 343 25.25 -19.72 -8.33
C THR A 343 25.47 -21.21 -8.07
N PRO A 344 24.41 -21.97 -7.74
CA PRO A 344 24.53 -23.38 -7.36
C PRO A 344 24.70 -24.32 -8.56
N VAL A 345 24.53 -23.81 -9.79
CA VAL A 345 24.66 -24.62 -11.00
C VAL A 345 26.13 -24.58 -11.46
N PRO A 346 26.90 -25.69 -11.40
CA PRO A 346 28.34 -25.67 -11.66
C PRO A 346 28.68 -25.18 -13.07
N ARG A 347 27.80 -25.45 -14.05
CA ARG A 347 27.92 -24.96 -15.42
C ARG A 347 27.74 -23.44 -15.50
N VAL A 348 26.78 -22.87 -14.78
CA VAL A 348 26.55 -21.41 -14.73
C VAL A 348 27.66 -20.73 -13.94
N LYS A 349 28.13 -21.33 -12.84
CA LYS A 349 29.29 -20.85 -12.08
C LYS A 349 30.54 -20.82 -12.96
N SER A 350 30.81 -21.90 -13.68
CA SER A 350 31.93 -21.97 -14.63
C SER A 350 31.82 -20.93 -15.74
N ILE A 351 30.62 -20.73 -16.30
CA ILE A 351 30.36 -19.68 -17.31
C ILE A 351 30.59 -18.30 -16.71
N LEU A 352 29.92 -17.96 -15.61
CA LEU A 352 30.02 -16.64 -14.98
C LEU A 352 31.44 -16.35 -14.49
N SER A 353 32.13 -17.30 -13.84
CA SER A 353 33.54 -17.15 -13.46
C SER A 353 34.46 -16.99 -14.67
N LYS A 354 34.15 -17.62 -15.81
CA LYS A 354 34.89 -17.42 -17.07
C LYS A 354 34.72 -16.00 -17.63
N TYR A 355 33.57 -15.37 -17.40
CA TYR A 355 33.25 -14.03 -17.91
C TYR A 355 33.38 -12.91 -16.86
N MET A 356 33.59 -13.24 -15.57
CA MET A 356 33.68 -12.28 -14.46
C MET A 356 34.90 -11.37 -14.55
N HIS A 357 35.99 -11.86 -15.15
CA HIS A 357 37.24 -11.13 -15.36
C HIS A 357 37.38 -10.58 -16.78
N LEU A 358 36.36 -10.78 -17.63
CA LEU A 358 36.33 -10.17 -18.94
C LEU A 358 35.95 -8.71 -18.75
N ASP A 359 36.98 -7.87 -18.63
CA ASP A 359 36.85 -6.45 -18.93
C ASP A 359 36.33 -6.35 -20.35
N LEU A 360 35.01 -6.14 -20.45
CA LEU A 360 34.38 -5.89 -21.73
C LEU A 360 35.11 -4.70 -22.33
N PRO A 361 35.74 -4.84 -23.52
CA PRO A 361 36.44 -3.72 -24.13
C PRO A 361 35.48 -2.53 -24.24
N PRO A 362 35.95 -1.29 -24.03
CA PRO A 362 35.10 -0.11 -24.18
C PRO A 362 34.43 -0.17 -25.56
N GLY A 363 33.09 -0.27 -25.57
CA GLY A 363 32.30 -0.49 -26.80
C GLY A 363 31.75 -1.90 -27.02
N ALA A 364 31.92 -2.85 -26.09
CA ALA A 364 31.24 -4.15 -26.17
C ALA A 364 29.72 -3.96 -26.14
N HIS A 365 29.05 -4.34 -27.22
CA HIS A 365 27.61 -4.19 -27.37
C HIS A 365 26.89 -5.36 -26.69
N ASP A 366 26.05 -5.08 -25.69
CA ASP A 366 25.11 -6.06 -25.15
C ASP A 366 24.09 -6.42 -26.24
N SER A 367 24.23 -7.60 -26.86
CA SER A 367 23.33 -8.05 -27.92
C SER A 367 21.93 -8.40 -27.40
N SER A 368 21.78 -8.59 -26.08
CA SER A 368 20.50 -8.85 -25.44
C SER A 368 19.58 -7.64 -25.39
N LYS A 369 20.11 -6.46 -25.68
CA LYS A 369 19.38 -5.19 -25.72
C LYS A 369 19.68 -4.43 -27.00
N PHE A 370 18.79 -3.51 -27.34
CA PHE A 370 19.07 -2.46 -28.32
C PHE A 370 18.54 -1.14 -27.78
N HIS A 371 19.08 -0.04 -28.26
CA HIS A 371 18.61 1.28 -27.82
C HIS A 371 17.60 1.87 -28.81
N VAL A 372 16.68 2.63 -28.26
CA VAL A 372 15.82 3.59 -28.95
C VAL A 372 16.03 4.97 -28.32
N TYR A 373 15.63 6.02 -29.02
CA TYR A 373 15.61 7.36 -28.45
C TYR A 373 14.18 7.73 -28.08
N LEU A 374 13.98 8.28 -26.90
CA LEU A 374 12.71 8.87 -26.47
C LEU A 374 12.82 10.38 -26.59
N SER A 375 11.80 11.02 -27.15
CA SER A 375 11.69 12.47 -27.21
C SER A 375 10.43 12.93 -26.49
N PHE A 376 10.59 13.89 -25.59
CA PHE A 376 9.51 14.46 -24.80
C PHE A 376 9.91 15.88 -24.37
N GLU A 377 9.00 16.86 -24.54
CA GLU A 377 9.21 18.27 -24.16
C GLU A 377 10.57 18.86 -24.60
N GLY A 378 10.99 18.56 -25.84
CA GLY A 378 12.25 19.06 -26.40
C GLY A 378 13.51 18.31 -25.92
N SER A 379 13.39 17.47 -24.89
CA SER A 379 14.45 16.58 -24.42
C SER A 379 14.51 15.28 -25.22
N GLN A 380 15.72 14.73 -25.37
CA GLN A 380 15.95 13.41 -25.97
C GLN A 380 16.78 12.53 -25.04
N ARG A 381 16.27 11.34 -24.72
CA ARG A 381 16.92 10.36 -23.82
C ARG A 381 17.08 9.01 -24.51
N THR A 382 18.09 8.24 -24.10
CA THR A 382 18.33 6.90 -24.64
C THR A 382 17.68 5.86 -23.73
N LEU A 383 16.86 4.98 -24.32
CA LEU A 383 16.23 3.86 -23.62
C LEU A 383 16.76 2.54 -24.17
N TRP A 384 17.27 1.68 -23.29
CA TRP A 384 17.70 0.32 -23.63
C TRP A 384 16.56 -0.66 -23.45
N VAL A 385 16.16 -1.34 -24.52
CA VAL A 385 15.05 -2.29 -24.52
C VAL A 385 15.52 -3.72 -24.82
N PRO A 386 14.86 -4.76 -24.27
CA PRO A 386 15.15 -6.15 -24.58
C PRO A 386 15.06 -6.47 -26.08
N SER A 387 16.05 -7.18 -26.61
CA SER A 387 16.16 -7.55 -28.02
C SER A 387 15.40 -8.86 -28.32
N PRO A 388 14.36 -8.82 -29.17
CA PRO A 388 13.61 -10.03 -29.56
C PRO A 388 14.39 -10.94 -30.52
N ARG A 389 15.58 -10.52 -30.98
CA ARG A 389 16.48 -11.36 -31.80
C ARG A 389 17.23 -12.38 -30.94
N THR A 390 17.49 -12.05 -29.69
CA THR A 390 18.32 -12.84 -28.77
C THR A 390 17.53 -13.40 -27.61
N LEU A 391 16.46 -12.71 -27.18
CA LEU A 391 15.64 -13.11 -26.05
C LEU A 391 14.31 -13.71 -26.52
N PRO A 392 13.70 -14.61 -25.71
CA PRO A 392 12.35 -15.10 -26.00
C PRO A 392 11.34 -13.95 -26.06
N ARG A 393 10.42 -13.97 -27.03
CA ARG A 393 9.40 -12.91 -27.21
C ARG A 393 8.60 -12.60 -25.95
N ARG A 394 8.31 -13.59 -25.11
CA ARG A 394 7.59 -13.41 -23.83
C ARG A 394 8.30 -12.51 -22.82
N SER A 395 9.60 -12.29 -23.00
CA SER A 395 10.45 -11.46 -22.15
C SER A 395 10.80 -10.12 -22.83
N CYS A 396 10.24 -9.86 -24.01
CA CYS A 396 10.55 -8.72 -24.86
C CYS A 396 9.41 -7.69 -24.79
N VAL A 397 9.28 -7.07 -23.63
CA VAL A 397 8.24 -6.09 -23.34
C VAL A 397 8.88 -4.79 -22.84
N LEU A 398 8.28 -3.67 -23.19
CA LEU A 398 8.59 -2.35 -22.66
C LEU A 398 7.45 -1.92 -21.75
N TRP A 399 7.78 -1.55 -20.52
CA TRP A 399 6.83 -1.10 -19.53
C TRP A 399 6.72 0.43 -19.48
N PRO A 400 5.56 0.99 -19.10
CA PRO A 400 5.42 2.44 -18.92
C PRO A 400 6.42 3.02 -17.93
N TYR A 401 6.74 2.32 -16.84
CA TYR A 401 7.69 2.82 -15.83
C TYR A 401 9.12 2.91 -16.38
N GLU A 402 9.54 2.05 -17.32
CA GLU A 402 10.87 2.13 -17.94
C GLU A 402 10.98 3.36 -18.86
N VAL A 403 9.88 3.76 -19.50
CA VAL A 403 9.81 5.00 -20.27
C VAL A 403 9.94 6.22 -19.35
N LYS A 404 9.22 6.21 -18.21
CA LYS A 404 9.33 7.29 -17.22
C LYS A 404 10.74 7.38 -16.62
N ASP A 405 11.34 6.24 -16.27
CA ASP A 405 12.69 6.16 -15.70
C ASP A 405 13.73 6.70 -16.68
N ALA A 406 13.68 6.27 -17.95
CA ALA A 406 14.57 6.77 -18.99
C ALA A 406 14.41 8.28 -19.26
N LEU A 407 13.22 8.83 -19.03
CA LEU A 407 12.95 10.27 -19.14
C LEU A 407 13.32 11.05 -17.88
N GLY A 408 13.68 10.40 -16.77
CA GLY A 408 13.94 11.04 -15.48
C GLY A 408 12.67 11.43 -14.71
N ILE A 409 11.50 10.97 -15.15
CA ILE A 409 10.21 11.28 -14.51
C ILE A 409 9.99 10.38 -13.29
N SER A 410 10.52 9.16 -13.28
CA SER A 410 10.28 8.21 -12.18
C SER A 410 10.79 8.74 -10.84
N GLY A 411 9.90 8.72 -9.83
CA GLY A 411 10.21 9.22 -8.48
C GLY A 411 10.09 10.73 -8.30
N THR A 412 9.80 11.50 -9.36
CA THR A 412 9.41 12.92 -9.28
C THR A 412 7.92 13.06 -8.93
N VAL A 413 7.48 14.28 -8.62
CA VAL A 413 6.06 14.59 -8.41
C VAL A 413 5.23 14.30 -9.68
N SER A 414 5.82 14.50 -10.86
CA SER A 414 5.19 14.26 -12.17
C SER A 414 4.86 12.79 -12.43
N ASP A 415 5.56 11.83 -11.80
CA ASP A 415 5.32 10.40 -11.98
C ASP A 415 3.86 10.01 -11.73
N VAL A 416 3.22 10.62 -10.73
CA VAL A 416 1.83 10.32 -10.35
C VAL A 416 0.81 10.82 -11.37
N TRP A 417 1.12 11.90 -12.08
CA TRP A 417 0.19 12.61 -12.95
C TRP A 417 0.33 12.27 -14.42
N MET A 418 1.48 11.71 -14.79
CA MET A 418 1.81 11.43 -16.18
C MET A 418 1.87 9.93 -16.42
N ASN A 419 1.11 9.42 -17.39
CA ASN A 419 1.19 8.01 -17.79
C ASN A 419 1.46 7.88 -19.30
N PRO A 420 2.56 7.22 -19.72
CA PRO A 420 2.81 6.97 -21.13
C PRO A 420 1.65 6.18 -21.76
N THR A 421 1.07 6.72 -22.83
CA THR A 421 -0.03 6.10 -23.57
C THR A 421 0.43 5.50 -24.89
N ALA A 422 1.41 6.12 -25.55
CA ALA A 422 1.97 5.62 -26.81
C ALA A 422 3.39 6.11 -27.08
N LEU A 423 4.08 5.41 -27.99
CA LEU A 423 5.34 5.82 -28.60
C LEU A 423 5.14 6.08 -30.10
N ASN A 424 5.32 7.33 -30.53
CA ASN A 424 5.15 7.74 -31.93
C ASN A 424 6.53 7.81 -32.62
N PRO A 425 6.84 6.89 -33.55
CA PRO A 425 8.13 6.93 -34.22
C PRO A 425 8.25 8.21 -35.08
N SER A 426 9.38 8.89 -34.94
CA SER A 426 9.75 10.11 -35.66
C SER A 426 10.89 9.83 -36.65
N GLY A 427 10.85 10.49 -37.80
CA GLY A 427 11.84 10.33 -38.87
C GLY A 427 11.73 9.01 -39.66
N VAL A 428 10.62 8.28 -39.54
CA VAL A 428 10.34 7.06 -40.31
C VAL A 428 9.31 7.30 -41.42
N PRO A 429 9.29 6.51 -42.51
CA PRO A 429 8.25 6.59 -43.53
C PRO A 429 6.84 6.45 -42.93
N THR A 430 5.85 7.12 -43.51
CA THR A 430 4.47 7.16 -42.99
C THR A 430 3.84 5.77 -42.80
N SER A 431 4.24 4.78 -43.60
CA SER A 431 3.81 3.39 -43.48
C SER A 431 4.28 2.70 -42.19
N LEU A 432 5.36 3.20 -41.57
CA LEU A 432 5.92 2.75 -40.30
C LEU A 432 5.68 3.74 -39.16
N ALA A 433 4.95 4.84 -39.44
CA ALA A 433 4.72 5.94 -38.49
C ALA A 433 3.55 5.70 -37.52
N ALA A 434 3.00 4.49 -37.47
CA ALA A 434 1.86 4.18 -36.61
C ALA A 434 2.24 4.29 -35.12
N PRO A 435 1.43 5.00 -34.29
CA PRO A 435 1.61 5.03 -32.84
C PRO A 435 1.63 3.64 -32.21
N LEU A 436 2.64 3.35 -31.40
CA LEU A 436 2.72 2.11 -30.62
C LEU A 436 2.07 2.34 -29.25
N GLN A 437 0.83 1.90 -29.08
CA GLN A 437 0.07 2.11 -27.84
C GLN A 437 0.48 1.12 -26.75
N PHE A 438 0.49 1.58 -25.49
CA PHE A 438 0.58 0.73 -24.32
C PHE A 438 -0.76 0.00 -24.11
N THR A 439 -0.83 -1.27 -24.51
CA THR A 439 -2.06 -2.06 -24.44
C THR A 439 -2.03 -3.09 -23.32
N PRO A 440 -3.14 -3.30 -22.58
CA PRO A 440 -3.25 -4.37 -21.59
C PRO A 440 -2.93 -5.74 -22.17
N SER A 441 -1.99 -6.45 -21.56
CA SER A 441 -1.60 -7.80 -22.02
C SER A 441 -2.10 -8.88 -21.08
N SER A 442 -2.93 -9.79 -21.61
CA SER A 442 -3.43 -10.96 -20.86
C SER A 442 -2.30 -11.88 -20.37
N LYS A 443 -1.18 -11.94 -21.11
CA LYS A 443 0.02 -12.72 -20.73
C LYS A 443 0.76 -12.13 -19.53
N HIS A 444 0.56 -10.85 -19.26
CA HIS A 444 1.22 -10.10 -18.18
C HIS A 444 0.19 -9.55 -17.19
N GLY A 445 -0.89 -10.30 -16.92
CA GLY A 445 -1.86 -9.95 -15.88
C GLY A 445 -2.69 -8.69 -16.17
N GLY A 446 -2.86 -8.33 -17.45
CA GLY A 446 -3.62 -7.14 -17.87
C GLY A 446 -2.83 -5.84 -17.76
N LEU A 447 -1.53 -5.89 -17.47
CA LEU A 447 -0.68 -4.71 -17.42
C LEU A 447 -0.45 -4.14 -18.83
N SER A 448 -0.44 -2.82 -18.95
CA SER A 448 -0.20 -2.12 -20.21
C SER A 448 1.28 -2.19 -20.60
N ILE A 449 1.57 -2.72 -21.79
CA ILE A 449 2.94 -2.90 -22.30
C ILE A 449 3.02 -2.59 -23.81
N ILE A 450 4.24 -2.41 -24.31
CA ILE A 450 4.57 -2.47 -25.74
C ILE A 450 5.44 -3.70 -25.99
N ASP A 451 5.14 -4.50 -27.02
CA ASP A 451 6.02 -5.58 -27.49
C ASP A 451 7.25 -4.96 -28.17
N THR A 452 8.46 -5.25 -27.67
CA THR A 452 9.68 -4.61 -28.19
C THR A 452 10.03 -5.04 -29.61
N SER A 453 9.39 -6.08 -30.17
CA SER A 453 9.50 -6.44 -31.59
C SER A 453 8.90 -5.42 -32.55
N LEU A 454 8.03 -4.54 -32.04
CA LEU A 454 7.48 -3.41 -32.77
C LEU A 454 8.45 -2.22 -32.82
N LEU A 455 9.43 -2.18 -31.90
CA LEU A 455 10.43 -1.13 -31.84
C LEU A 455 11.54 -1.37 -32.88
N ARG A 456 12.27 -0.30 -33.21
CA ARG A 456 13.37 -0.30 -34.18
C ARG A 456 14.59 0.36 -33.56
N GLN A 457 15.72 -0.34 -33.63
CA GLN A 457 16.99 0.16 -33.11
C GLN A 457 17.36 1.51 -33.73
N GLY A 458 17.77 2.45 -32.87
CA GLY A 458 18.21 3.79 -33.28
C GLY A 458 17.09 4.74 -33.73
N VAL A 459 15.81 4.31 -33.71
CA VAL A 459 14.69 5.18 -34.03
C VAL A 459 14.32 6.05 -32.84
N THR A 460 13.93 7.30 -33.11
CA THR A 460 13.41 8.24 -32.11
C THR A 460 11.90 8.09 -32.00
N TYR A 461 11.39 7.99 -30.80
CA TYR A 461 9.98 7.90 -30.49
C TYR A 461 9.55 9.11 -29.66
N VAL A 462 8.63 9.91 -30.19
CA VAL A 462 7.97 10.97 -29.43
C VAL A 462 6.96 10.31 -28.48
N VAL A 463 7.15 10.52 -27.19
CA VAL A 463 6.32 9.88 -26.16
C VAL A 463 5.02 10.66 -26.00
N SER A 464 3.89 9.98 -26.14
CA SER A 464 2.58 10.51 -25.77
C SER A 464 2.25 10.14 -24.33
N PHE A 465 1.83 11.13 -23.55
CA PHE A 465 1.37 10.96 -22.17
C PHE A 465 -0.13 11.25 -22.06
N ASP A 466 -0.82 10.52 -21.17
CA ASP A 466 -1.99 11.03 -20.46
C ASP A 466 -1.44 11.90 -19.33
N ASP A 467 -1.38 13.21 -19.57
CA ASP A 467 -0.83 14.20 -18.65
C ASP A 467 -1.97 14.90 -17.90
N ARG A 468 -2.05 14.63 -16.60
CA ARG A 468 -3.08 15.17 -15.69
C ARG A 468 -2.54 16.22 -14.73
N ARG A 469 -1.37 16.79 -15.02
CA ARG A 469 -0.78 17.85 -14.19
C ARG A 469 -1.74 19.04 -14.09
N LEU A 470 -2.22 19.54 -15.22
CA LEU A 470 -3.15 20.68 -15.26
C LEU A 470 -4.50 20.35 -14.62
N ASP A 471 -5.07 19.17 -14.90
CA ASP A 471 -6.32 18.71 -14.26
C ASP A 471 -6.21 18.74 -12.72
N CYS A 472 -5.04 18.37 -12.20
CA CYS A 472 -4.80 18.36 -10.76
C CYS A 472 -4.82 19.76 -10.14
N ILE A 473 -4.27 20.75 -10.85
CA ILE A 473 -4.28 22.17 -10.46
C ILE A 473 -5.69 22.74 -10.60
N ASP A 474 -6.40 22.39 -11.67
CA ASP A 474 -7.79 22.84 -11.91
C ASP A 474 -8.78 22.29 -10.88
N ASP A 475 -8.49 21.11 -10.32
CA ASP A 475 -9.26 20.50 -9.23
C ASP A 475 -9.09 21.23 -7.87
N LEU A 476 -8.09 22.11 -7.71
CA LEU A 476 -7.90 22.89 -6.48
C LEU A 476 -8.95 24.00 -6.38
N SER A 477 -9.48 24.23 -5.18
CA SER A 477 -10.36 25.38 -4.95
C SER A 477 -9.57 26.69 -4.99
N ASP A 478 -10.26 27.80 -5.24
CA ASP A 478 -9.63 29.13 -5.29
C ASP A 478 -8.91 29.45 -3.97
N GLU A 479 -9.48 29.05 -2.83
CA GLU A 479 -8.84 29.23 -1.52
C GLU A 479 -7.54 28.41 -1.39
N GLN A 480 -7.50 27.20 -1.94
CA GLN A 480 -6.29 26.39 -1.93
C GLN A 480 -5.22 26.98 -2.85
N LYS A 481 -5.62 27.51 -4.01
CA LYS A 481 -4.70 28.18 -4.93
C LYS A 481 -4.12 29.45 -4.32
N GLU A 482 -4.92 30.22 -3.57
CA GLU A 482 -4.48 31.41 -2.84
C GLU A 482 -3.51 31.03 -1.71
N GLU A 483 -3.81 29.98 -0.92
CA GLU A 483 -2.91 29.47 0.13
C GLU A 483 -1.56 29.00 -0.44
N ILE A 484 -1.56 28.31 -1.59
CA ILE A 484 -0.34 27.89 -2.28
C ILE A 484 0.42 29.11 -2.82
N ALA A 485 -0.27 30.11 -3.39
CA ALA A 485 0.35 31.34 -3.89
C ALA A 485 1.02 32.14 -2.76
N GLU A 486 0.32 32.33 -1.64
CA GLU A 486 0.87 33.00 -0.45
C GLU A 486 2.09 32.27 0.08
N THR A 487 2.05 30.93 0.07
CA THR A 487 3.18 30.11 0.46
C THR A 487 4.33 30.30 -0.52
N PHE A 488 4.10 30.20 -1.83
CA PHE A 488 5.11 30.42 -2.86
C PHE A 488 5.81 31.78 -2.71
N ALA A 489 5.04 32.87 -2.59
CA ALA A 489 5.55 34.22 -2.41
C ALA A 489 6.37 34.43 -1.12
N LYS A 490 6.19 33.56 -0.12
CA LYS A 490 7.01 33.56 1.09
C LYS A 490 8.39 32.93 0.86
N TYR A 491 8.48 31.94 -0.03
CA TYR A 491 9.73 31.23 -0.34
C TYR A 491 10.52 31.90 -1.46
N ASP A 492 9.85 32.53 -2.41
CA ASP A 492 10.45 33.39 -3.44
C ASP A 492 10.82 34.75 -2.82
N VAL A 493 11.98 34.81 -2.17
CA VAL A 493 12.41 35.98 -1.40
C VAL A 493 12.85 37.10 -2.32
N ASN A 494 13.42 36.75 -3.48
CA ASN A 494 13.92 37.71 -4.44
C ASN A 494 12.83 38.23 -5.42
N GLY A 495 11.69 37.55 -5.51
CA GLY A 495 10.54 37.90 -6.33
C GLY A 495 10.75 37.65 -7.83
N ASP A 496 11.60 36.70 -8.21
CA ASP A 496 11.92 36.38 -9.60
C ASP A 496 10.93 35.40 -10.25
N GLY A 497 10.01 34.84 -9.46
CA GLY A 497 8.98 33.90 -9.91
C GLY A 497 9.44 32.44 -9.89
N ASN A 498 10.63 32.15 -9.38
CA ASN A 498 11.16 30.81 -9.12
C ASN A 498 11.62 30.71 -7.66
N ILE A 499 11.66 29.51 -7.10
CA ILE A 499 12.27 29.28 -5.78
C ILE A 499 13.59 28.55 -6.00
N SER A 500 14.70 29.26 -5.80
CA SER A 500 16.03 28.68 -5.89
C SER A 500 16.29 27.66 -4.77
N ARG A 501 17.25 26.75 -5.00
CA ARG A 501 17.70 25.80 -3.97
C ARG A 501 18.18 26.51 -2.70
N GLU A 502 18.87 27.64 -2.83
CA GLU A 502 19.35 28.45 -1.72
C GLU A 502 18.20 29.04 -0.90
N GLU A 503 17.16 29.57 -1.53
CA GLU A 503 15.96 30.10 -0.86
C GLU A 503 15.23 29.00 -0.09
N CYS A 504 15.05 27.84 -0.72
CA CYS A 504 14.53 26.65 -0.06
C CYS A 504 15.36 26.23 1.15
N MET A 505 16.70 26.21 1.04
CA MET A 505 17.57 25.89 2.17
C MET A 505 17.46 26.90 3.31
N ILE A 506 17.38 28.19 3.00
CA ILE A 506 17.21 29.25 4.02
C ILE A 506 15.90 29.03 4.76
N ALA A 507 14.81 28.83 4.04
CA ALA A 507 13.50 28.68 4.65
C ALA A 507 13.34 27.35 5.40
N CYS A 508 13.93 26.25 4.91
CA CYS A 508 14.10 24.99 5.64
C CYS A 508 14.80 25.21 6.98
N LYS A 509 15.91 25.95 6.95
CA LYS A 509 16.73 26.22 8.12
C LYS A 509 15.99 27.08 9.14
N GLU A 510 15.32 28.14 8.70
CA GLU A 510 14.49 28.98 9.57
C GLU A 510 13.39 28.17 10.26
N ARG A 511 12.76 27.23 9.55
CA ARG A 511 11.77 26.32 10.13
C ARG A 511 12.40 25.35 11.13
N THR A 512 13.56 24.77 10.81
CA THR A 512 14.32 23.92 11.73
C THR A 512 14.65 24.70 13.00
N ASP A 513 15.20 25.90 12.88
CA ASP A 513 15.58 26.76 14.00
C ASP A 513 14.37 27.11 14.88
N ALA A 514 13.23 27.50 14.27
CA ALA A 514 11.98 27.74 15.00
C ALA A 514 11.44 26.47 15.70
N GLY A 515 11.59 25.30 15.06
CA GLY A 515 11.22 24.00 15.64
C GLY A 515 12.10 23.63 16.84
N LEU A 516 13.40 23.88 16.75
CA LEU A 516 14.35 23.69 17.84
C LEU A 516 14.04 24.62 19.02
N GLU A 517 13.76 25.90 18.77
CA GLU A 517 13.35 26.85 19.81
C GLU A 517 12.04 26.44 20.51
N ALA A 518 11.07 25.94 19.75
CA ALA A 518 9.81 25.46 20.31
C ALA A 518 10.00 24.22 21.19
N ILE A 519 10.86 23.28 20.77
CA ILE A 519 11.28 22.13 21.58
C ILE A 519 11.99 22.61 22.84
N ASP A 520 12.95 23.53 22.71
CA ASP A 520 13.68 24.08 23.86
C ASP A 520 12.72 24.67 24.90
N ARG A 521 11.77 25.50 24.47
CA ARG A 521 10.75 26.10 25.35
C ARG A 521 9.85 25.05 26.00
N GLN A 522 9.44 24.03 25.26
CA GLN A 522 8.58 22.95 25.77
C GLN A 522 9.31 22.14 26.85
N PHE A 523 10.59 21.84 26.62
CA PHE A 523 11.39 21.00 27.51
C PHE A 523 12.00 21.78 28.67
N GLU A 524 12.22 23.10 28.55
CA GLU A 524 12.67 23.96 29.65
C GLU A 524 11.68 23.95 30.83
N ALA A 525 10.37 24.06 30.53
CA ALA A 525 9.33 23.95 31.54
C ALA A 525 9.34 22.57 32.22
N ALA A 526 9.50 21.49 31.45
CA ALA A 526 9.58 20.14 31.98
C ALA A 526 10.81 19.93 32.87
N LEU A 527 11.99 20.39 32.43
CA LEU A 527 13.24 20.32 33.19
C LEU A 527 13.18 21.10 34.51
N SER A 528 12.51 22.26 34.51
CA SER A 528 12.32 23.05 35.73
C SER A 528 11.43 22.35 36.78
N SER A 529 10.53 21.48 36.33
CA SER A 529 9.60 20.72 37.18
C SER A 529 10.13 19.36 37.65
N ALA A 530 11.27 18.90 37.10
CA ALA A 530 11.79 17.57 37.37
C ALA A 530 12.38 17.47 38.79
N GLY A 531 11.89 16.48 39.55
CA GLY A 531 12.20 16.30 40.96
C GLY A 531 13.44 15.44 41.23
N SER A 532 13.96 14.74 40.21
CA SER A 532 15.13 13.86 40.33
C SER A 532 16.04 13.95 39.11
N ASP A 533 17.32 13.61 39.28
CA ASP A 533 18.29 13.60 38.19
C ASP A 533 17.96 12.53 37.13
N ALA A 534 17.35 11.41 37.54
CA ALA A 534 16.90 10.38 36.62
C ALA A 534 15.76 10.87 35.71
N GLU A 535 14.81 11.63 36.26
CA GLU A 535 13.73 12.26 35.50
C GLU A 535 14.27 13.34 34.55
N ARG A 536 15.24 14.14 35.00
CA ARG A 536 15.93 15.12 34.14
C ARG A 536 16.63 14.45 32.95
N GLN A 537 17.31 13.33 33.18
CA GLN A 537 17.96 12.57 32.11
C GLN A 537 16.93 12.03 31.11
N GLN A 538 15.81 11.48 31.58
CA GLN A 538 14.76 10.98 30.71
C GLN A 538 14.14 12.11 29.85
N ILE A 539 13.97 13.31 30.41
CA ILE A 539 13.48 14.48 29.70
C ILE A 539 14.50 14.94 28.64
N MET A 540 15.80 14.92 28.94
CA MET A 540 16.87 15.24 27.97
C MET A 540 16.93 14.22 26.84
N ASP A 541 16.83 12.92 27.13
CA ASP A 541 16.83 11.88 26.10
C ASP A 541 15.62 12.02 25.17
N GLN A 542 14.44 12.37 25.72
CA GLN A 542 13.26 12.68 24.92
C GLN A 542 13.47 13.93 24.04
N LYS A 543 14.06 14.99 24.61
CA LYS A 543 14.40 16.21 23.87
C LYS A 543 15.28 15.90 22.66
N GLU A 544 16.33 15.09 22.83
CA GLU A 544 17.23 14.70 21.74
C GLU A 544 16.51 13.94 20.63
N VAL A 545 15.60 13.03 20.99
CA VAL A 545 14.75 12.32 20.00
C VAL A 545 13.86 13.30 19.22
N HIS A 546 13.36 14.36 19.86
CA HIS A 546 12.57 15.39 19.19
C HIS A 546 13.44 16.26 18.26
N ILE A 547 14.63 16.66 18.70
CA ILE A 547 15.61 17.41 17.88
C ILE A 547 15.99 16.60 16.63
N GLN A 548 16.30 15.31 16.81
CA GLN A 548 16.68 14.44 15.70
C GLN A 548 15.56 14.32 14.66
N LYS A 549 14.28 14.25 15.09
CA LYS A 549 13.14 14.24 14.18
C LYS A 549 13.00 15.52 13.36
N VAL A 550 13.27 16.69 13.95
CA VAL A 550 13.24 17.97 13.22
C VAL A 550 14.34 17.99 12.15
N LYS A 551 15.57 17.59 12.50
CA LYS A 551 16.68 17.50 11.52
C LYS A 551 16.41 16.50 10.40
N GLU A 552 15.82 15.34 10.71
CA GLU A 552 15.41 14.36 9.70
C GLU A 552 14.31 14.91 8.79
N SER A 553 13.38 15.72 9.33
CA SER A 553 12.33 16.36 8.53
C SER A 553 12.90 17.40 7.55
N GLU A 554 13.96 18.12 7.92
CA GLU A 554 14.67 19.04 7.02
C GLU A 554 15.29 18.32 5.83
N VAL A 555 16.01 17.22 6.09
CA VAL A 555 16.62 16.39 5.02
C VAL A 555 15.55 15.80 4.10
N GLN A 556 14.42 15.35 4.67
CA GLN A 556 13.29 14.84 3.88
C GLN A 556 12.67 15.93 3.01
N LEU A 557 12.54 17.15 3.52
CA LEU A 557 11.96 18.27 2.80
C LEU A 557 12.85 18.68 1.62
N LEU A 558 14.16 18.80 1.84
CA LEU A 558 15.13 19.05 0.76
C LEU A 558 15.09 17.94 -0.31
N ALA A 559 14.93 16.68 0.10
CA ALA A 559 14.78 15.56 -0.83
C ALA A 559 13.43 15.56 -1.58
N GLN A 560 12.39 16.16 -1.01
CA GLN A 560 11.09 16.33 -1.66
C GLN A 560 11.11 17.48 -2.67
N LEU A 561 11.80 18.58 -2.36
CA LEU A 561 12.01 19.69 -3.28
C LEU A 561 12.78 19.25 -4.52
N ALA A 562 13.86 18.47 -4.34
CA ALA A 562 14.60 17.88 -5.45
C ALA A 562 13.77 16.90 -6.32
N LYS A 563 12.59 16.47 -5.85
CA LYS A 563 11.65 15.65 -6.64
C LYS A 563 10.53 16.49 -7.27
N ALA A 564 10.33 17.70 -6.77
CA ALA A 564 9.37 18.66 -7.30
C ALA A 564 9.96 19.40 -8.51
N ASP A 565 11.29 19.55 -8.57
CA ASP A 565 12.04 20.01 -9.74
C ASP A 565 11.99 18.93 -10.83
N VAL A 566 11.11 19.13 -11.82
CA VAL A 566 10.76 18.15 -12.84
C VAL A 566 11.73 18.24 -14.02
N ASP A 567 12.13 19.44 -14.40
CA ASP A 567 13.02 19.65 -15.53
C ASP A 567 14.52 19.58 -15.15
N GLY A 568 14.82 19.62 -13.85
CA GLY A 568 16.16 19.45 -13.30
C GLY A 568 17.02 20.69 -13.43
N ASP A 569 16.42 21.88 -13.55
CA ASP A 569 17.13 23.14 -13.65
C ASP A 569 17.69 23.62 -12.29
N GLY A 570 17.25 23.01 -11.19
CA GLY A 570 17.69 23.31 -9.83
C GLY A 570 16.88 24.40 -9.14
N GLU A 571 15.85 24.92 -9.79
CA GLU A 571 14.87 25.88 -9.29
C GLU A 571 13.48 25.23 -9.26
N LEU A 572 12.54 25.83 -8.54
CA LEU A 572 11.13 25.42 -8.58
C LEU A 572 10.32 26.54 -9.18
N SER A 573 9.82 26.32 -10.40
CA SER A 573 8.84 27.20 -11.00
C SER A 573 7.53 27.20 -10.20
N GLU A 574 6.73 28.26 -10.36
CA GLU A 574 5.38 28.34 -9.76
C GLU A 574 4.56 27.08 -10.09
N GLN A 575 4.58 26.60 -11.34
CA GLN A 575 3.82 25.42 -11.74
C GLN A 575 4.28 24.14 -11.03
N GLU A 576 5.59 23.92 -10.91
CA GLU A 576 6.14 22.77 -10.19
C GLU A 576 5.79 22.81 -8.71
N PHE A 577 5.86 23.99 -8.10
CA PHE A 577 5.45 24.19 -6.72
C PHE A 577 3.97 23.86 -6.50
N TYR A 578 3.08 24.33 -7.38
CA TYR A 578 1.66 24.01 -7.34
C TYR A 578 1.39 22.51 -7.49
N LEU A 579 2.10 21.84 -8.40
CA LEU A 579 1.97 20.39 -8.58
C LEU A 579 2.44 19.61 -7.36
N ALA A 580 3.54 20.06 -6.74
CA ALA A 580 4.08 19.46 -5.55
C ALA A 580 3.09 19.60 -4.37
N GLU A 581 2.57 20.81 -4.14
CA GLU A 581 1.53 21.06 -3.13
C GLU A 581 0.25 20.26 -3.38
N ALA A 582 -0.25 20.24 -4.62
CA ALA A 582 -1.42 19.45 -4.97
C ALA A 582 -1.20 17.95 -4.73
N TRP A 583 0.00 17.44 -5.02
CA TRP A 583 0.39 16.06 -4.75
C TRP A 583 0.43 15.76 -3.25
N TRP A 584 1.03 16.64 -2.45
CA TRP A 584 1.09 16.46 -1.01
C TRP A 584 -0.29 16.50 -0.37
N MET A 585 -1.14 17.46 -0.73
CA MET A 585 -2.52 17.58 -0.27
C MET A 585 -3.35 16.32 -0.57
N LYS A 586 -3.14 15.69 -1.73
CA LYS A 586 -3.86 14.47 -2.16
C LYS A 586 -3.26 13.18 -1.59
N SER A 587 -1.98 13.18 -1.20
CA SER A 587 -1.33 12.02 -0.60
C SER A 587 -1.87 11.77 0.82
N THR A 588 -2.11 10.50 1.21
CA THR A 588 -2.57 10.14 2.57
C THR A 588 -1.54 10.40 3.67
N LEU A 589 -0.40 11.00 3.34
CA LEU A 589 0.58 11.53 4.28
C LEU A 589 -0.01 12.79 4.91
N ASN A 590 -0.77 12.57 5.97
CA ASN A 590 -1.45 13.56 6.79
C ASN A 590 -0.72 14.94 6.85
N PRO A 591 -1.31 16.03 6.35
CA PRO A 591 -0.71 17.36 6.34
C PRO A 591 -0.49 17.98 7.74
N THR A 592 -1.06 17.40 8.82
CA THR A 592 -0.67 17.80 10.19
C THR A 592 0.63 17.15 10.68
N LYS A 593 1.26 16.28 9.87
CA LYS A 593 2.53 15.60 10.16
C LYS A 593 3.53 15.64 9.00
N VAL A 594 3.06 15.94 7.80
CA VAL A 594 3.84 16.18 6.58
C VAL A 594 3.08 17.24 5.76
N SER A 595 2.85 18.43 6.33
CA SER A 595 2.78 19.59 5.43
C SER A 595 4.23 19.90 5.10
N LEU A 596 4.54 20.14 3.82
CA LEU A 596 5.84 20.73 3.52
C LEU A 596 5.99 22.07 4.23
N PHE A 597 4.90 22.73 4.62
CA PHE A 597 4.92 24.06 5.21
C PHE A 597 4.11 24.11 6.50
#